data_AF-A0A968JEB1-F1
#
_entry.id   AF-A0A968JEB1-F1
#
_cell.length_a   1.000
_cell.length_b   1.000
_cell.length_c   1.000
_cell.angle_alpha   90.00
_cell.angle_beta   90.00
_cell.angle_gamma   90.00
#
_symmetry.space_group_name_H-M   'P 1'
#
loop_
_entity.id
_entity.type
_entity.pdbx_description
1 polymer ?
#
loop_
_entity_poly.entity_id
_entity_poly.type
_entity_poly.pdbx_seq_one_letter_code
_entity_poly.pdbx_strand_id
1 'polypeptide(L)' 'MPVYNSKNNKLEEIIENHFKLESELQKITEHNLDTIFNLEFVSTEFSLNNLRVDTLAFDRENNSFVILEYKRNRSLV' A
#
# COMPACT_ATOMS: atom_id res chain seq x y z
N MET A 1 -6.78 8.19 16.51
CA MET A 1 -8.06 8.94 16.48
C MET A 1 -9.04 8.04 15.76
N PRO A 2 -10.27 7.84 16.27
CA PRO A 2 -11.25 6.97 15.61
C PRO A 2 -11.63 7.55 14.23
N VAL A 3 -11.83 6.66 13.26
CA VAL A 3 -12.29 7.02 11.90
C VAL A 3 -13.75 6.63 11.78
N TYR A 4 -14.57 7.46 11.14
CA TYR A 4 -16.00 7.22 10.94
C TYR A 4 -16.38 7.24 9.47
N ASN A 5 -17.28 6.35 9.07
CA ASN A 5 -17.97 6.39 7.79
C ASN A 5 -19.29 7.17 7.93
N SER A 6 -19.55 8.12 7.03
CA SER A 6 -20.79 8.92 7.03
C SER A 6 -21.74 8.41 5.96
N LYS A 7 -22.88 7.84 6.39
CA LYS A 7 -23.96 7.41 5.50
C LYS A 7 -25.31 7.83 6.06
N ASN A 8 -26.15 8.45 5.23
CA ASN A 8 -27.51 8.85 5.61
C ASN A 8 -27.59 9.66 6.91
N ASN A 9 -26.65 10.60 7.10
CA ASN A 9 -26.55 11.44 8.31
C ASN A 9 -26.32 10.65 9.61
N LYS A 10 -25.78 9.43 9.51
CA LYS A 10 -25.31 8.61 10.63
C LYS A 10 -23.81 8.36 10.48
N LEU A 11 -23.15 8.27 11.63
CA LEU A 11 -21.74 7.94 11.72
C LEU A 11 -21.60 6.50 12.20
N GLU A 12 -20.86 5.71 11.44
CA GLU A 12 -20.48 4.34 11.79
C GLU A 12 -18.97 4.33 12.06
N GLU A 13 -18.56 3.89 13.25
CA GLU A 13 -17.13 3.77 13.58
C GLU A 13 -16.48 2.69 12.72
N ILE A 14 -15.34 3.02 12.11
CA ILE A 14 -14.54 2.09 11.34
C ILE A 14 -13.56 1.41 12.30
N ILE A 15 -13.77 0.12 12.50
CA ILE A 15 -12.87 -0.72 13.29
C ILE A 15 -11.66 -1.07 12.43
N GLU A 16 -10.46 -0.77 12.94
CA GLU A 16 -9.21 -1.12 12.28
C GLU A 16 -9.00 -2.65 12.28
N ASN A 17 -8.77 -3.20 11.09
CA ASN A 17 -8.36 -4.59 10.93
C ASN A 17 -6.86 -4.65 10.64
N HIS A 18 -6.10 -5.21 11.56
CA HIS A 18 -4.66 -5.40 11.36
C HIS A 18 -4.38 -6.54 10.36
N PHE A 19 -3.48 -6.28 9.42
CA PHE A 19 -2.97 -7.31 8.51
C PHE A 19 -2.15 -8.36 9.26
N LYS A 20 -2.33 -9.64 8.91
CA LYS A 20 -1.59 -10.74 9.54
C LYS A 20 -0.19 -10.89 8.94
N LEU A 21 -0.07 -10.66 7.64
CA LEU A 21 1.17 -10.85 6.88
C LEU A 21 1.54 -9.59 6.09
N GLU A 22 2.84 -9.36 5.89
CA GLU A 22 3.33 -8.30 4.98
C GLU A 22 2.83 -8.50 3.56
N SER A 23 2.73 -9.76 3.11
CA SER A 23 2.20 -10.10 1.79
C SER A 23 0.71 -9.78 1.62
N GLU A 24 -0.09 -9.74 2.71
CA GLU A 24 -1.48 -9.28 2.63
C GLU A 24 -1.54 -7.77 2.41
N LEU A 25 -0.72 -7.01 3.14
CA LEU A 25 -0.57 -5.57 2.99
C LEU A 25 -0.09 -5.21 1.57
N GLN A 26 0.94 -5.90 1.07
CA GLN A 26 1.45 -5.71 -0.28
C GLN A 26 0.36 -5.93 -1.33
N LYS A 27 -0.33 -7.08 -1.29
CA LYS A 27 -1.36 -7.41 -2.30
C LYS A 27 -2.51 -6.41 -2.31
N ILE A 28 -3.01 -5.99 -1.15
CA ILE A 28 -4.10 -5.01 -1.10
C ILE A 28 -3.65 -3.64 -1.59
N THR A 29 -2.41 -3.24 -1.28
CA THR A 29 -1.85 -1.97 -1.77
C THR A 29 -1.62 -2.01 -3.28
N GLU A 30 -1.00 -3.07 -3.82
CA GLU A 30 -0.78 -3.24 -5.26
C GLU A 30 -2.10 -3.20 -6.04
N HIS A 31 -3.16 -3.83 -5.53
CA HIS A 31 -4.47 -3.83 -6.18
C HIS A 31 -5.17 -2.46 -6.17
N ASN A 32 -4.77 -1.56 -5.27
CA ASN A 32 -5.39 -0.24 -5.09
C ASN A 32 -4.38 0.90 -5.28
N LEU A 33 -3.29 0.64 -5.98
CA LEU A 33 -2.14 1.54 -6.05
C LEU A 33 -2.50 2.89 -6.68
N ASP A 34 -3.33 2.85 -7.73
CA ASP A 34 -3.90 4.03 -8.39
C ASP A 34 -4.77 4.84 -7.42
N THR A 35 -5.70 4.18 -6.72
CA THR A 35 -6.61 4.84 -5.76
C THR A 35 -5.88 5.50 -4.58
N ILE A 36 -4.81 4.87 -4.08
CA ILE A 36 -4.13 5.32 -2.85
C ILE A 36 -3.02 6.33 -3.17
N PHE A 37 -2.26 6.11 -4.25
CA PHE A 37 -1.05 6.87 -4.55
C PHE A 37 -1.02 7.47 -5.96
N ASN A 38 -2.02 7.22 -6.81
CA ASN A 38 -2.03 7.62 -8.23
C ASN A 38 -0.83 7.06 -9.01
N LEU A 39 -0.39 5.84 -8.64
CA LEU A 39 0.72 5.15 -9.29
C LEU A 39 0.22 3.99 -10.15
N GLU A 40 0.87 3.80 -11.29
CA GLU A 40 0.64 2.67 -12.18
C GLU A 40 1.48 1.47 -11.72
N PHE A 41 0.84 0.34 -11.43
CA PHE A 41 1.54 -0.89 -11.09
C PHE A 41 2.41 -1.38 -12.26
N VAL A 42 3.67 -1.73 -11.99
CA VAL A 42 4.61 -2.26 -12.98
C VAL A 42 4.91 -3.73 -12.72
N SER A 43 5.37 -4.07 -11.51
CA SER A 43 5.72 -5.44 -11.15
C SER A 43 5.65 -5.65 -9.64
N THR A 44 5.32 -6.88 -9.25
CA THR A 44 5.49 -7.38 -7.89
C THR A 44 6.81 -8.15 -7.79
N GLU A 45 7.44 -8.18 -6.62
CA GLU A 45 8.64 -8.97 -6.29
C GLU A 45 9.77 -8.85 -7.34
N PHE A 46 10.03 -7.64 -7.80
CA PHE A 46 10.96 -7.37 -8.88
C PHE A 46 12.41 -7.63 -8.44
N SER A 47 13.06 -8.59 -9.09
CA SER A 47 14.44 -8.96 -8.78
C SER A 47 15.42 -8.17 -9.65
N LEU A 48 16.36 -7.46 -9.03
CA LEU A 48 17.43 -6.71 -9.68
C LEU A 48 18.77 -7.12 -9.07
N ASN A 49 19.56 -7.89 -9.83
CA ASN A 49 20.80 -8.51 -9.35
C ASN A 49 20.54 -9.33 -8.07
N ASN A 50 21.11 -8.90 -6.94
CA ASN A 50 20.97 -9.55 -5.64
C ASN A 50 19.96 -8.84 -4.72
N LEU A 51 19.21 -7.87 -5.25
CA LEU A 51 18.16 -7.14 -4.53
C LEU A 51 16.79 -7.57 -5.06
N ARG A 52 15.79 -7.55 -4.18
CA ARG A 52 14.40 -7.78 -4.52
C ARG A 52 13.58 -6.62 -3.97
N VAL A 53 12.81 -6.01 -4.85
CA VAL A 53 11.86 -4.93 -4.56
C VAL A 53 10.47 -5.55 -4.42
N ASP A 54 9.73 -5.23 -3.35
CA ASP A 54 8.41 -5.79 -3.12
C ASP A 54 7.40 -5.32 -4.20
N THR A 55 7.33 -4.02 -4.47
CA THR A 55 6.52 -3.47 -5.57
C THR A 55 7.29 -2.39 -6.35
N LEU A 56 7.33 -2.55 -7.67
CA LEU A 56 7.74 -1.50 -8.61
C LEU A 56 6.51 -0.86 -9.24
N ALA A 57 6.46 0.46 -9.22
CA ALA A 57 5.38 1.26 -9.78
C ALA A 57 5.93 2.43 -10.61
N PHE A 58 5.06 3.06 -11.40
CA PHE A 58 5.39 4.22 -12.21
C PHE A 58 4.50 5.40 -11.87
N ASP A 59 5.14 6.52 -11.55
CA ASP A 59 4.49 7.81 -11.37
C ASP A 59 4.48 8.55 -12.70
N ARG A 60 3.28 8.73 -13.29
CA ARG A 60 3.12 9.43 -14.56
C ARG A 60 3.28 10.93 -14.43
N GLU A 61 2.96 11.53 -13.28
CA GLU A 61 3.08 12.97 -13.07
C GLU A 61 4.55 13.39 -12.98
N ASN A 62 5.36 12.59 -12.28
CA ASN A 62 6.79 12.86 -12.09
C ASN A 62 7.69 12.15 -13.11
N ASN A 63 7.12 11.32 -14.00
CA ASN A 63 7.83 10.54 -15.00
C ASN A 63 8.98 9.71 -14.38
N SER A 64 8.67 8.98 -13.31
CA SER A 64 9.67 8.28 -12.50
C SER A 64 9.17 6.93 -11.99
N PHE A 65 10.09 5.98 -11.82
CA PHE A 65 9.80 4.74 -11.11
C PHE A 65 9.77 4.98 -9.59
N VAL A 66 8.80 4.36 -8.92
CA VAL A 66 8.63 4.37 -7.48
C VAL A 66 8.77 2.94 -6.97
N ILE A 67 9.59 2.78 -5.94
CA ILE A 67 9.78 1.52 -5.21
C ILE A 67 8.97 1.60 -3.92
N LEU A 68 8.10 0.62 -3.68
CA LEU A 68 7.38 0.47 -2.42
C LEU A 68 7.88 -0.78 -1.72
N GLU A 69 8.27 -0.61 -0.45
CA GLU A 69 8.68 -1.70 0.44
C GLU A 69 7.78 -1.75 1.66
N TYR A 70 7.33 -2.95 2.02
CA TYR A 70 6.33 -3.14 3.05
C TYR A 70 6.97 -3.57 4.37
N LYS A 71 6.46 -2.99 5.47
CA LYS A 71 6.82 -3.38 6.83
C LYS A 71 5.57 -3.46 7.67
N ARG A 72 5.24 -4.65 8.18
CA ARG A 72 4.07 -4.86 9.06
C ARG A 72 4.33 -4.33 10.46
N ASN A 73 5.55 -4.52 10.95
CA ASN A 73 5.95 -4.04 12.26
C ASN A 73 6.81 -2.79 12.08
N ARG A 74 6.49 -1.74 12.84
CA ARG A 74 7.45 -0.66 13.10
C ARG A 74 8.63 -1.31 13.81
N SER A 75 9.86 -1.12 13.32
CA SER A 75 11.05 -1.33 14.14
C SER A 75 10.90 -0.40 15.35
N LEU A 76 10.39 -0.92 16.45
CA LEU A 76 10.41 -0.26 17.74
C LEU A 76 11.86 -0.37 18.18
N VAL A 77 12.62 0.71 17.92
CA VAL A 77 13.83 1.01 18.68
C VAL A 77 13.43 1.26 20.13
#